data_AF-A0A7V0MHC3-F1
#
_entry.id   AF-A0A7V0MHC3-F1
#
_cell.length_a   1.000
_cell.length_b   1.000
_cell.length_c   1.000
_cell.angle_alpha   90.00
_cell.angle_beta   90.00
_cell.angle_gamma   90.00
#
_symmetry.space_group_name_H-M   'P 1'
#
loop_
_entity.id
_entity.type
_entity.pdbx_description
1 polymer ?
#
loop_
_entity_poly.entity_id
_entity_poly.type
_entity_poly.pdbx_seq_one_letter_code
_entity_poly.pdbx_strand_id
1 'polypeptide(L)'
;IPYTIDGQEKNYVPDFLVRLDDGQGNDELLNLIIEVTGEKKKDKEAKIATARLLWVPAVNNHGGFGRWAFLEINDPWDAKNAIRNMLCRKR
;
A
#
# COMPACT_ATOMS: atom_id res chain seq x y z
N ILE A 1 -5.29 2.84 8.91
CA ILE A 1 -6.29 2.43 7.91
C ILE A 1 -7.38 1.63 8.62
N PRO A 2 -8.63 2.10 8.64
CA PRO A 2 -9.72 1.36 9.27
C PRO A 2 -10.09 0.12 8.45
N TYR A 3 -10.37 -1.00 9.12
CA TYR A 3 -10.89 -2.22 8.51
C TYR A 3 -11.82 -2.95 9.49
N THR A 4 -12.72 -3.78 8.96
CA THR A 4 -13.65 -4.57 9.77
C THR A 4 -13.36 -6.07 9.59
N ILE A 5 -13.27 -6.80 10.69
CA ILE A 5 -13.16 -8.27 10.71
C ILE A 5 -14.05 -8.82 11.81
N ASP A 6 -14.87 -9.82 11.50
CA ASP A 6 -15.84 -10.43 12.43
C ASP A 6 -16.74 -9.41 13.15
N GLY A 7 -17.16 -8.36 12.43
CA GLY A 7 -18.00 -7.28 12.97
C GLY A 7 -17.28 -6.30 13.91
N GLN A 8 -15.97 -6.45 14.11
CA GLN A 8 -15.17 -5.54 14.93
C GLN A 8 -14.39 -4.56 14.05
N GLU A 9 -14.53 -3.28 14.34
CA GLU A 9 -13.67 -2.24 13.77
C GLU A 9 -12.25 -2.34 14.34
N LYS A 10 -11.26 -2.34 13.46
CA LYS A 10 -9.84 -2.36 13.81
C LYS A 10 -9.09 -1.35 12.98
N ASN A 11 -7.97 -0.89 13.54
CA ASN A 11 -7.03 -0.02 12.85
C ASN A 11 -5.82 -0.83 12.42
N TYR A 12 -5.49 -0.69 11.15
CA TYR A 12 -4.28 -1.23 10.54
C TYR A 12 -3.24 -0.12 10.38
N VAL A 13 -2.06 -0.33 10.96
CA VAL A 13 -0.87 0.50 10.80
C VAL A 13 0.07 -0.25 9.88
N PRO A 14 0.50 0.34 8.75
CA PRO A 14 1.42 -0.33 7.84
C PRO A 14 2.82 -0.44 8.43
N ASP A 15 3.59 -1.41 7.95
CA ASP A 15 5.00 -1.63 8.30
C ASP A 15 5.84 -0.42 7.87
N PHE A 16 5.61 0.07 6.64
CA PHE A 16 6.28 1.28 6.13
C PHE A 16 5.33 2.19 5.37
N LEU A 17 5.54 3.49 5.56
CA LEU A 17 4.97 4.57 4.75
C LEU A 17 6.11 5.36 4.12
N VAL A 18 6.23 5.29 2.80
CA VAL A 18 7.31 5.92 2.04
C VAL A 18 6.75 7.03 1.17
N ARG A 19 7.41 8.20 1.17
CA ARG A 19 7.17 9.26 0.20
C ARG A 19 8.32 9.29 -0.79
N LEU A 20 8.03 9.15 -2.08
CA LEU A 20 9.04 9.05 -3.11
C LEU A 20 8.63 9.77 -4.41
N ASP A 21 9.63 10.23 -5.15
CA ASP A 21 9.47 10.70 -6.53
C ASP A 21 9.57 9.50 -7.48
N ASP A 22 8.49 9.20 -8.19
CA ASP A 22 8.40 8.13 -9.20
C ASP A 22 8.65 8.64 -10.64
N GLY A 23 9.08 9.89 -10.79
CA GLY A 23 9.36 10.54 -12.07
C GLY A 23 8.17 11.28 -12.68
N GLN A 24 7.09 11.48 -11.92
CA GLN A 24 5.94 12.30 -12.35
C GLN A 24 6.08 13.79 -11.99
N GLY A 25 7.21 14.18 -11.36
CA GLY A 25 7.53 15.57 -11.02
C GLY A 25 7.51 15.84 -9.52
N ASN A 26 8.27 16.84 -9.07
CA ASN A 26 8.49 17.13 -7.65
C ASN A 26 7.20 17.45 -6.86
N ASP A 27 6.17 17.97 -7.52
CA ASP A 27 4.88 18.31 -6.90
C ASP A 27 3.90 17.13 -6.87
N GLU A 28 4.22 16.05 -7.59
CA GLU A 28 3.41 14.86 -7.74
C GLU A 28 4.03 13.70 -6.97
N LEU A 29 4.45 13.86 -5.71
CA LEU A 29 5.07 12.76 -4.96
C LEU A 29 4.09 11.61 -4.69
N LEU A 30 4.60 10.37 -4.74
CA LEU A 30 3.84 9.17 -4.44
C LEU A 30 3.96 8.82 -2.94
N ASN A 31 2.81 8.65 -2.27
CA ASN A 31 2.74 8.00 -0.96
C ASN A 31 2.57 6.48 -1.18
N LEU A 32 3.59 5.71 -0.83
CA LEU A 32 3.61 4.26 -0.98
C LEU A 32 3.51 3.60 0.39
N ILE A 33 2.45 2.82 0.58
CA ILE A 33 2.32 1.89 1.71
C ILE A 33 3.03 0.59 1.32
N ILE A 34 3.96 0.12 2.15
CA ILE A 34 4.69 -1.13 1.93
C ILE A 34 4.47 -2.06 3.10
N GLU A 35 4.01 -3.28 2.79
CA GLU A 35 3.78 -4.31 3.77
C GLU A 35 4.62 -5.56 3.53
N VAL A 36 5.25 -6.07 4.58
CA VAL A 36 6.10 -7.25 4.50
C VAL A 36 5.36 -8.44 5.11
N THR A 37 5.05 -9.43 4.26
CA THR A 37 4.37 -10.66 4.67
C THR A 37 5.34 -11.82 4.67
N GLY A 38 5.62 -12.37 5.85
CA GLY A 38 6.35 -13.63 6.00
C GLY A 38 5.42 -14.85 5.79
N GLU A 39 4.63 -15.19 6.81
CA GLU A 39 3.66 -16.29 6.73
C GLU A 39 2.25 -15.77 6.39
N LYS A 40 1.59 -16.39 5.40
CA LYS A 40 0.22 -16.04 5.00
C LYS A 40 -0.79 -16.57 6.01
N LYS A 41 -1.28 -15.69 6.89
CA LYS A 41 -2.41 -15.95 7.79
C LYS A 41 -3.68 -15.31 7.22
N LYS A 42 -4.83 -16.02 7.25
CA LYS A 42 -6.12 -15.55 6.70
C LYS A 42 -6.51 -14.15 7.19
N ASP A 43 -6.26 -13.83 8.45
CA ASP A 43 -6.55 -12.50 9.02
C ASP A 43 -5.72 -11.37 8.41
N LYS A 44 -4.55 -11.68 7.82
CA LYS A 44 -3.68 -10.69 7.16
C LYS A 44 -4.17 -10.39 5.75
N GLU A 45 -4.73 -11.38 5.04
CA GLU A 45 -5.30 -11.19 3.70
C GLU A 45 -6.46 -10.20 3.71
N ALA A 46 -7.34 -10.27 4.71
CA ALA A 46 -8.45 -9.33 4.85
C ALA A 46 -7.97 -7.88 4.99
N LYS A 47 -6.94 -7.63 5.82
CA LYS A 47 -6.37 -6.29 6.03
C LYS A 47 -5.75 -5.71 4.76
N ILE A 48 -4.94 -6.53 4.10
CA ILE A 48 -4.24 -6.16 2.86
C ILE A 48 -5.24 -5.90 1.75
N ALA A 49 -6.28 -6.72 1.63
CA ALA A 49 -7.36 -6.50 0.68
C ALA A 49 -8.10 -5.18 0.96
N THR A 50 -8.44 -4.87 2.22
CA THR A 50 -9.09 -3.60 2.57
C THR A 50 -8.22 -2.39 2.22
N ALA A 51 -6.93 -2.40 2.58
CA ALA A 51 -6.03 -1.30 2.27
C ALA A 51 -5.88 -1.11 0.75
N ARG A 52 -5.62 -2.21 0.02
CA ARG A 52 -5.34 -2.19 -1.42
C ARG A 52 -6.57 -1.90 -2.27
N LEU A 53 -7.72 -2.49 -1.95
CA LEU A 53 -8.90 -2.49 -2.83
C LEU A 53 -9.96 -1.46 -2.42
N LEU A 54 -9.96 -0.98 -1.17
CA LEU A 54 -10.96 -0.03 -0.69
C LEU A 54 -10.32 1.31 -0.34
N TRP A 55 -9.34 1.31 0.57
CA TRP A 55 -8.82 2.56 1.12
C TRP A 55 -8.01 3.37 0.11
N VAL A 56 -7.04 2.75 -0.59
CA VAL A 56 -6.23 3.46 -1.60
C VAL A 56 -7.09 4.05 -2.72
N PRO A 57 -8.05 3.32 -3.34
CA PRO A 57 -8.95 3.91 -4.32
C PRO A 57 -9.80 5.04 -3.76
N ALA A 58 -10.34 4.91 -2.54
CA ALA A 58 -11.16 5.96 -1.93
C ALA A 58 -10.38 7.26 -1.70
N VAL A 59 -9.15 7.16 -1.17
CA VAL A 59 -8.28 8.32 -0.94
C VAL A 59 -7.87 8.98 -2.25
N ASN A 60 -7.53 8.19 -3.27
CA ASN A 60 -7.20 8.72 -4.59
C ASN A 60 -8.41 9.40 -5.25
N ASN A 61 -9.62 8.83 -5.13
CA ASN A 61 -10.84 9.42 -5.68
C ASN A 61 -11.25 10.72 -4.96
N HIS A 62 -10.92 10.86 -3.67
CA HIS A 62 -11.12 12.11 -2.94
C HIS A 62 -10.23 13.26 -3.46
N GLY A 63 -9.03 12.94 -3.98
CA GLY A 63 -8.12 13.91 -4.60
C GLY A 63 -7.38 14.86 -3.64
N GLY A 64 -7.89 15.07 -2.42
CA GLY A 64 -7.29 16.02 -1.46
C GLY A 64 -6.03 15.55 -0.71
N PHE A 65 -5.59 14.30 -0.91
CA PHE A 65 -4.50 13.70 -0.11
C PHE A 65 -3.27 13.28 -0.95
N GLY A 66 -3.19 13.73 -2.21
CA GLY A 66 -2.15 13.34 -3.16
C GLY A 66 -2.31 11.91 -3.67
N ARG A 67 -1.26 11.38 -4.29
CA ARG A 67 -1.27 10.05 -4.92
C ARG A 67 -0.88 8.97 -3.91
N TRP A 68 -1.64 7.88 -3.88
CA TRP A 68 -1.40 6.73 -3.01
C TRP A 68 -1.28 5.43 -3.79
N ALA A 69 -0.35 4.57 -3.36
CA ALA A 69 -0.18 3.21 -3.83
C ALA A 69 0.08 2.25 -2.67
N PHE A 70 -0.11 0.96 -2.92
CA PHE A 70 0.11 -0.11 -1.97
C PHE A 70 0.94 -1.22 -2.60
N LEU A 71 1.95 -1.71 -1.88
CA LEU A 71 2.82 -2.82 -2.29
C LEU A 71 2.94 -3.83 -1.14
N GLU A 72 2.64 -5.10 -1.43
CA GLU A 72 2.95 -6.22 -0.53
C GLU A 72 4.22 -6.93 -0.99
N ILE A 73 5.18 -7.07 -0.08
CA ILE A 73 6.42 -7.82 -0.23
C ILE A 73 6.25 -9.17 0.46
N ASN A 74 6.08 -10.21 -0.35
CA ASN A 74 5.92 -11.59 0.13
C ASN A 74 7.27 -12.33 0.28
N ASP A 75 8.31 -11.84 -0.39
CA ASP A 75 9.68 -12.32 -0.25
C ASP A 75 10.60 -11.13 0.08
N PRO A 76 11.11 -11.02 1.32
CA PRO A 76 12.01 -9.95 1.72
C PRO A 76 13.29 -9.88 0.86
N TRP A 77 13.75 -11.01 0.32
CA TRP A 77 14.96 -11.05 -0.51
C TRP A 77 14.73 -10.41 -1.89
N ASP A 78 13.50 -10.39 -2.38
CA ASP A 78 13.11 -9.78 -3.66
C ASP A 78 12.52 -8.37 -3.53
N ALA A 79 12.46 -7.82 -2.32
CA ALA A 79 11.89 -6.49 -2.01
C ALA A 79 12.33 -5.39 -2.99
N LYS A 80 13.63 -5.35 -3.31
CA LYS A 80 14.23 -4.36 -4.22
C LYS A 80 13.65 -4.44 -5.63
N ASN A 81 13.46 -5.63 -6.17
CA ASN A 81 12.92 -5.81 -7.51
C ASN A 81 11.41 -5.58 -7.52
N ALA A 82 10.69 -6.02 -6.49
CA ALA A 82 9.27 -5.76 -6.33
C ALA A 82 8.96 -4.25 -6.36
N ILE A 83 9.71 -3.46 -5.59
CA ILE A 83 9.57 -1.98 -5.57
C ILE A 83 9.86 -1.41 -6.96
N ARG A 84 10.96 -1.79 -7.61
CA ARG A 84 11.33 -1.28 -8.94
C ARG A 84 10.29 -1.60 -10.00
N ASN A 85 9.79 -2.84 -10.03
CA ASN A 85 8.76 -3.26 -10.97
C ASN A 85 7.46 -2.47 -10.80
N MET A 86 7.08 -2.18 -9.55
CA MET A 86 5.91 -1.34 -9.27
C MET A 86 6.08 0.08 -9.82
N LEU A 87 7.26 0.68 -9.65
CA LEU A 87 7.55 2.03 -10.14
C LEU A 87 7.62 2.09 -11.67
N CYS A 88 8.26 1.11 -12.32
CA CYS A 88 8.36 1.05 -13.78
C CYS A 88 7.00 0.88 -14.46
N ARG A 89 6.03 0.20 -13.82
CA ARG A 89 4.71 -0.05 -14.42
C ARG A 89 3.76 1.16 -14.37
N LYS A 90 4.15 2.24 -13.69
CA LYS A 90 3.40 3.50 -13.59
C LYS A 90 3.97 4.64 -14.45
N ARG A 91 5.00 4.36 -15.26
CA ARG A 91 5.42 5.25 -16.35
C ARG A 91 4.55 5.08 -17.57
#